data_AF-V7EKE3-F1
#
_entry.id   AF-V7EKE3-F1
#
_cell.length_a   1.000
_cell.length_b   1.000
_cell.length_c   1.000
_cell.angle_alpha   90.00
_cell.angle_beta   90.00
_cell.angle_gamma   90.00
#
_symmetry.space_group_name_H-M   'P 1'
#
loop_
_entity.id
_entity.type
_entity.pdbx_description
1 polymer ?
#
loop_
_entity_poly.entity_id
_entity_poly.type
_entity_poly.pdbx_seq_one_letter_code
_entity_poly.pdbx_strand_id
1 'polypeptide(L)'
;EAMGSHYGALPAHAGMWRAAEDTADDLLGRLAVVPMVLEARGLDVTPGMIDIFRKAGETGPIAALETIYAEEVGHVAYGSKWFNWLCGRDGLDPKEVFHDLVRRYFHSTLKPPFNEEKRAEAGLPPDFYWPLADEGIAHA
;
A
#
# COMPACT_ATOMS: atom_id res chain seq x y z
N GLU A 1 7.49 23.31 9.15
CA GLU A 1 7.51 24.71 9.63
C GLU A 1 8.34 24.89 10.90
N ALA A 2 8.10 24.13 11.98
CA ALA A 2 8.86 24.25 13.23
C ALA A 2 10.40 24.14 13.08
N MET A 3 10.88 23.33 12.12
CA MET A 3 12.31 23.21 11.78
C MET A 3 12.77 24.16 10.64
N GLY A 4 12.03 25.23 10.35
CA GLY A 4 12.36 26.17 9.28
C GLY A 4 12.17 25.65 7.85
N SER A 5 11.53 24.47 7.69
CA SER A 5 11.18 23.88 6.39
C SER A 5 9.70 24.10 6.03
N HIS A 6 9.35 23.93 4.75
CA HIS A 6 7.99 24.11 4.20
C HIS A 6 7.58 22.92 3.31
N TYR A 7 6.28 22.80 3.02
CA TYR A 7 5.77 21.76 2.13
C TYR A 7 6.39 21.91 0.72
N GLY A 8 6.94 20.82 0.19
CA GLY A 8 7.66 20.83 -1.09
C GLY A 8 9.15 21.21 -1.00
N ALA A 9 9.67 21.52 0.19
CA ALA A 9 11.10 21.84 0.37
C ALA A 9 12.03 20.62 0.18
N LEU A 10 11.51 19.40 0.36
CA LEU A 10 12.24 18.16 0.16
C LEU A 10 11.71 17.43 -1.09
N PRO A 11 12.56 16.72 -1.84
CA PRO A 11 12.11 15.93 -2.97
C PRO A 11 11.14 14.84 -2.50
N ALA A 12 10.00 14.73 -3.17
CA ALA A 12 9.04 13.66 -2.98
C ALA A 12 9.11 12.70 -4.17
N HIS A 13 8.88 11.40 -3.91
CA HIS A 13 8.71 10.44 -5.01
C HIS A 13 7.32 10.61 -5.63
N ALA A 14 7.19 10.31 -6.92
CA ALA A 14 5.92 10.38 -7.64
C ALA A 14 5.16 9.03 -7.67
N GLY A 15 5.49 8.06 -6.81
CA GLY A 15 4.98 6.69 -6.89
C GLY A 15 3.45 6.58 -6.92
N MET A 16 2.76 7.23 -5.99
CA MET A 16 1.30 7.22 -5.94
C MET A 16 0.66 7.99 -7.11
N TRP A 17 1.27 9.09 -7.55
CA TRP A 17 0.80 9.86 -8.70
C TRP A 17 0.94 9.06 -10.00
N ARG A 18 2.07 8.39 -10.23
CA ARG A 18 2.28 7.52 -11.40
C ARG A 18 1.32 6.35 -11.42
N ALA A 19 1.12 5.66 -10.30
CA ALA A 19 0.12 4.61 -10.19
C ALA A 19 -1.28 5.16 -10.52
N ALA A 20 -1.54 6.42 -10.15
CA ALA A 20 -2.79 7.08 -10.47
C ALA A 20 -2.93 7.50 -11.95
N GLU A 21 -1.84 7.78 -12.65
CA GLU A 21 -1.87 8.02 -14.10
C GLU A 21 -2.00 6.71 -14.88
N ASP A 22 -1.18 5.71 -14.54
CA ASP A 22 -1.10 4.41 -15.22
C ASP A 22 -2.41 3.63 -15.18
N THR A 23 -3.22 3.83 -14.13
CA THR A 23 -4.50 3.14 -13.92
C THR A 23 -5.70 4.07 -14.10
N ALA A 24 -5.55 5.21 -14.78
CA ALA A 24 -6.63 6.18 -14.95
C ALA A 24 -7.89 5.60 -15.61
N ASP A 25 -7.70 4.68 -16.57
CA ASP A 25 -8.77 4.06 -17.35
C ASP A 25 -9.07 2.60 -16.93
N ASP A 26 -8.43 2.11 -15.86
CA ASP A 26 -8.57 0.73 -15.36
C ASP A 26 -8.90 0.72 -13.87
N LEU A 27 -10.21 0.59 -13.55
CA LEU A 27 -10.69 0.60 -12.18
C LEU A 27 -10.20 -0.59 -11.35
N LEU A 28 -10.09 -1.78 -11.94
CA LEU A 28 -9.55 -2.93 -11.22
C LEU A 28 -8.05 -2.72 -10.94
N GLY A 29 -7.30 -2.22 -11.93
CA GLY A 29 -5.90 -1.82 -11.77
C GLY A 29 -5.72 -0.77 -10.68
N ARG A 30 -6.60 0.24 -10.64
CA ARG A 30 -6.61 1.28 -9.59
C ARG A 30 -6.72 0.67 -8.21
N LEU A 31 -7.71 -0.20 -8.01
CA LEU A 31 -7.97 -0.83 -6.72
C LEU A 31 -6.84 -1.79 -6.32
N ALA A 32 -6.29 -2.54 -7.27
CA ALA A 32 -5.19 -3.45 -7.00
C ALA A 32 -3.93 -2.70 -6.54
N VAL A 33 -3.55 -1.61 -7.21
CA VAL A 33 -2.27 -0.94 -6.94
C VAL A 33 -2.36 0.11 -5.84
N VAL A 34 -3.39 0.95 -5.83
CA VAL A 34 -3.43 2.08 -4.89
C VAL A 34 -3.81 1.60 -3.49
N PRO A 35 -5.05 1.16 -3.20
CA PRO A 35 -5.39 0.76 -1.85
C PRO A 35 -4.84 -0.61 -1.44
N MET A 36 -4.72 -1.56 -2.35
CA MET A 36 -4.30 -2.92 -1.97
C MET A 36 -2.77 -3.16 -1.97
N VAL A 37 -1.97 -2.29 -2.62
CA VAL A 37 -0.49 -2.37 -2.59
C VAL A 37 0.13 -1.16 -1.91
N LEU A 38 -0.12 0.05 -2.41
CA LEU A 38 0.54 1.26 -1.92
C LEU A 38 0.07 1.65 -0.51
N GLU A 39 -1.22 1.58 -0.21
CA GLU A 39 -1.74 1.85 1.14
C GLU A 39 -1.52 0.66 2.08
N ALA A 40 -1.60 -0.58 1.56
CA ALA A 40 -1.21 -1.76 2.35
C ALA A 40 0.26 -1.69 2.81
N ARG A 41 1.13 -0.98 2.09
CA ARG A 41 2.50 -0.71 2.52
C ARG A 41 2.55 0.19 3.76
N GLY A 42 1.61 1.13 3.91
CA GLY A 42 1.45 1.96 5.11
C GLY A 42 1.28 1.13 6.38
N LEU A 43 0.56 0.00 6.30
CA LEU A 43 0.39 -0.94 7.41
C LEU A 43 1.70 -1.59 7.88
N ASP A 44 2.65 -1.76 6.97
CA ASP A 44 3.93 -2.42 7.24
C ASP A 44 4.97 -1.45 7.80
N VAL A 45 5.03 -0.22 7.25
CA VAL A 45 6.16 0.71 7.48
C VAL A 45 5.89 1.75 8.56
N THR A 46 4.64 2.18 8.72
CA THR A 46 4.29 3.29 9.62
C THR A 46 4.64 3.01 11.09
N PRO A 47 4.44 1.80 11.63
CA PRO A 47 4.88 1.48 12.99
C PRO A 47 6.37 1.72 13.22
N GLY A 48 7.22 1.31 12.25
CA GLY A 48 8.66 1.54 12.31
C GLY A 48 9.05 3.02 12.21
N MET A 49 8.32 3.81 11.40
CA MET A 49 8.52 5.26 11.33
C MET A 49 8.17 5.95 12.65
N ILE A 50 7.07 5.54 13.29
CA ILE A 50 6.68 6.05 14.62
C ILE A 50 7.79 5.77 15.65
N ASP A 51 8.38 4.57 15.64
CA ASP A 51 9.47 4.21 16.54
C ASP A 51 10.73 5.06 16.34
N ILE A 52 11.03 5.44 15.09
CA ILE A 52 12.16 6.34 14.78
C ILE A 52 11.92 7.71 15.42
N PHE A 53 10.75 8.31 15.24
CA PHE A 53 10.44 9.62 15.83
C PHE A 53 10.32 9.57 17.35
N ARG A 54 9.82 8.45 17.90
CA ARG A 54 9.78 8.23 19.35
C ARG A 54 11.18 8.25 19.97
N LYS A 55 12.15 7.58 19.33
CA LYS A 55 13.56 7.62 19.76
C LYS A 55 14.18 9.01 19.65
N ALA A 56 13.74 9.82 18.70
CA ALA A 56 14.16 11.20 18.55
C ALA A 56 13.48 12.18 19.52
N GLY A 57 12.43 11.75 20.24
CA GLY A 57 11.64 12.62 21.13
C GLY A 57 10.70 13.57 20.37
N GLU A 58 10.41 13.29 19.10
CA GLU A 58 9.63 14.17 18.22
C GLU A 58 8.14 13.82 18.25
N THR A 59 7.37 14.50 19.09
CA THR A 59 5.95 14.16 19.32
C THR A 59 5.00 14.59 18.21
N GLY A 60 5.34 15.65 17.46
CA GLY A 60 4.51 16.15 16.35
C GLY A 60 4.32 15.11 15.23
N PRO A 61 5.40 14.56 14.65
CA PRO A 61 5.31 13.50 13.65
C PRO A 61 4.62 12.23 14.16
N ILE A 62 4.82 11.86 15.43
CA ILE A 62 4.17 10.68 16.03
C ILE A 62 2.65 10.82 15.97
N ALA A 63 2.10 11.94 16.45
CA ALA A 63 0.66 12.18 16.45
C ALA A 63 0.04 12.13 15.04
N ALA A 64 0.75 12.68 14.05
CA ALA A 64 0.32 12.64 12.65
C ALA A 64 0.33 11.20 12.10
N LEU A 65 1.41 10.45 12.31
CA LEU A 65 1.53 9.08 11.82
C LEU A 65 0.57 8.11 12.51
N GLU A 66 0.27 8.29 13.79
CA GLU A 66 -0.73 7.49 14.51
C GLU A 66 -2.14 7.71 13.94
N THR A 67 -2.46 8.94 13.55
CA THR A 67 -3.74 9.25 12.89
C THR A 67 -3.81 8.57 11.51
N ILE A 68 -2.77 8.73 10.69
CA ILE A 68 -2.68 8.11 9.36
C ILE A 68 -2.78 6.58 9.47
N TYR A 69 -2.03 5.96 10.38
CA TYR A 69 -2.04 4.51 10.57
C TYR A 69 -3.40 3.98 11.03
N ALA A 70 -4.14 4.73 11.85
CA ALA A 70 -5.47 4.34 12.32
C ALA A 70 -6.50 4.29 11.18
N GLU A 71 -6.33 5.10 10.14
CA GLU A 71 -7.22 5.15 8.98
C GLU A 71 -6.85 4.10 7.91
N GLU A 72 -5.58 3.68 7.87
CA GLU A 72 -5.03 2.90 6.76
C GLU A 72 -5.68 1.51 6.59
N VAL A 73 -6.05 0.84 7.69
CA VAL A 73 -6.78 -0.44 7.61
C VAL A 73 -8.11 -0.26 6.85
N GLY A 74 -8.77 0.88 7.08
CA GLY A 74 -10.02 1.23 6.40
C GLY A 74 -9.83 1.41 4.91
N HIS A 75 -8.77 2.11 4.48
CA HIS A 75 -8.51 2.33 3.06
C HIS A 75 -8.23 1.02 2.32
N VAL A 76 -7.36 0.17 2.88
CA VAL A 76 -7.06 -1.16 2.32
C VAL A 76 -8.33 -2.02 2.29
N ALA A 77 -9.14 -2.00 3.35
CA ALA A 77 -10.39 -2.76 3.43
C ALA A 77 -11.40 -2.35 2.35
N TYR A 78 -11.54 -1.04 2.10
CA TYR A 78 -12.40 -0.55 1.03
C TYR A 78 -11.89 -0.98 -0.35
N GLY A 79 -10.58 -0.92 -0.57
CA GLY A 79 -9.93 -1.43 -1.78
C GLY A 79 -10.24 -2.91 -2.03
N SER A 80 -9.91 -3.75 -1.05
CA SER A 80 -10.14 -5.20 -1.09
C SER A 80 -11.62 -5.53 -1.31
N LYS A 81 -12.53 -4.85 -0.61
CA LYS A 81 -13.98 -5.08 -0.74
C LYS A 81 -14.48 -4.84 -2.17
N TRP A 82 -14.17 -3.68 -2.75
CA TRP A 82 -14.66 -3.33 -4.08
C TRP A 82 -13.97 -4.13 -5.18
N PHE A 83 -12.69 -4.44 -5.01
CA PHE A 83 -11.95 -5.29 -5.93
C PHE A 83 -12.58 -6.69 -6.02
N ASN A 84 -12.83 -7.33 -4.86
CA ASN A 84 -13.49 -8.63 -4.80
C ASN A 84 -14.92 -8.59 -5.36
N TRP A 85 -15.68 -7.52 -5.06
CA TRP A 85 -17.03 -7.37 -5.60
C TRP A 85 -17.04 -7.26 -7.13
N LEU A 86 -16.15 -6.46 -7.72
CA LEU A 86 -16.02 -6.32 -9.18
C LEU A 86 -15.61 -7.63 -9.84
N CYS A 87 -14.62 -8.34 -9.28
CA CYS A 87 -14.23 -9.66 -9.76
C CYS A 87 -15.40 -10.65 -9.70
N GLY A 88 -16.14 -10.68 -8.59
CA GLY A 88 -17.31 -11.54 -8.43
C GLY A 88 -18.45 -11.22 -9.40
N ARG A 89 -18.69 -9.92 -9.67
CA ARG A 89 -19.67 -9.46 -10.67
C ARG A 89 -19.32 -9.97 -12.06
N ASP A 90 -18.03 -9.98 -12.39
CA ASP A 90 -17.52 -10.31 -13.73
C ASP A 90 -17.09 -11.79 -13.86
N GLY A 91 -17.28 -12.60 -12.81
CA GLY A 91 -16.96 -14.03 -12.81
C GLY A 91 -15.46 -14.35 -12.82
N LEU A 92 -14.63 -13.44 -12.31
CA LEU A 92 -13.17 -13.55 -12.29
C LEU A 92 -12.66 -14.06 -10.94
N ASP A 93 -11.53 -14.79 -10.96
CA ASP A 93 -10.79 -15.11 -9.74
C ASP A 93 -10.03 -13.85 -9.26
N PRO A 94 -10.34 -13.31 -8.07
CA PRO A 94 -9.73 -12.08 -7.60
C PRO A 94 -8.22 -12.18 -7.44
N LYS A 95 -7.69 -13.34 -7.00
CA LYS A 95 -6.27 -13.50 -6.71
C LYS A 95 -5.46 -13.51 -8.01
N GLU A 96 -5.90 -14.24 -9.03
CA GLU A 96 -5.25 -14.24 -10.35
C GLU A 96 -5.29 -12.84 -10.99
N VAL A 97 -6.46 -12.18 -10.97
CA VAL A 97 -6.60 -10.80 -11.49
C VAL A 97 -5.71 -9.82 -10.73
N PHE A 98 -5.62 -9.95 -9.40
CA PHE A 98 -4.76 -9.10 -8.58
C PHE A 98 -3.29 -9.27 -8.97
N HIS A 99 -2.80 -10.51 -9.07
CA HIS A 99 -1.42 -10.78 -9.47
C HIS A 99 -1.10 -10.19 -10.84
N ASP A 100 -1.98 -10.35 -11.82
CA ASP A 100 -1.79 -9.81 -13.17
C ASP A 100 -1.73 -8.28 -13.18
N LEU A 101 -2.63 -7.62 -12.45
CA LEU A 101 -2.69 -6.17 -12.39
C LEU A 101 -1.51 -5.58 -11.62
N VAL A 102 -1.08 -6.20 -10.53
CA VAL A 102 0.09 -5.76 -9.78
C VAL A 102 1.34 -5.92 -10.64
N ARG A 103 1.54 -7.04 -11.35
CA ARG A 103 2.67 -7.18 -12.28
C ARG A 103 2.64 -6.17 -13.43
N ARG A 104 1.44 -5.78 -13.88
CA ARG A 104 1.27 -4.81 -14.98
C ARG A 104 1.57 -3.37 -14.56
N TYR A 105 1.09 -2.95 -13.40
CA TYR A 105 1.03 -1.54 -13.01
C TYR A 105 1.94 -1.18 -11.84
N PHE A 106 2.41 -2.14 -11.05
CA PHE A 106 3.32 -1.88 -9.94
C PHE A 106 4.77 -2.14 -10.34
N HIS A 107 5.48 -1.06 -10.69
CA HIS A 107 6.85 -1.10 -11.20
C HIS A 107 7.92 -1.20 -10.10
N SER A 108 7.61 -1.85 -8.98
CA SER A 108 8.51 -2.02 -7.83
C SER A 108 8.29 -3.41 -7.20
N THR A 109 9.12 -3.78 -6.23
CA THR A 109 9.02 -5.08 -5.55
C THR A 109 8.23 -4.98 -4.26
N LEU A 110 7.31 -5.92 -4.02
CA LEU A 110 6.73 -6.11 -2.70
C LEU A 110 7.78 -6.75 -1.79
N LYS A 111 8.06 -6.13 -0.65
CA LYS A 111 9.11 -6.61 0.26
C LYS A 111 8.60 -6.75 1.69
N PRO A 112 8.89 -7.88 2.37
CA PRO A 112 8.62 -8.02 3.79
C PRO A 112 9.45 -7.02 4.62
N PRO A 113 9.13 -6.83 5.91
CA PRO A 113 8.05 -7.49 6.66
C PRO A 113 6.66 -7.04 6.21
N PHE A 114 5.70 -7.96 6.21
CA PHE A 114 4.28 -7.65 6.02
C PHE A 114 3.58 -7.68 7.37
N ASN A 115 2.71 -6.70 7.62
CA ASN A 115 1.83 -6.71 8.78
C ASN A 115 0.62 -7.61 8.49
N GLU A 116 0.82 -8.93 8.61
CA GLU A 116 -0.18 -9.93 8.22
C GLU A 116 -1.49 -9.78 8.99
N GLU A 117 -1.42 -9.43 10.29
CA GLU A 117 -2.59 -9.19 11.13
C GLU A 117 -3.44 -8.03 10.57
N LYS A 118 -2.83 -6.87 10.30
CA LYS A 118 -3.55 -5.71 9.77
C LYS A 118 -4.01 -5.87 8.33
N ARG A 119 -3.22 -6.56 7.50
CA ARG A 119 -3.65 -6.91 6.13
C ARG A 119 -4.83 -7.87 6.15
N ALA A 120 -4.85 -8.85 7.06
CA ALA A 120 -5.97 -9.76 7.24
C ALA A 120 -7.23 -9.04 7.76
N GLU A 121 -7.09 -8.11 8.72
CA GLU A 121 -8.19 -7.23 9.16
C GLU A 121 -8.79 -6.44 7.99
N ALA A 122 -7.96 -6.03 7.03
CA ALA A 122 -8.37 -5.34 5.81
C ALA A 122 -8.87 -6.28 4.68
N GLY A 123 -9.05 -7.58 4.95
CA GLY A 123 -9.52 -8.54 3.95
C GLY A 123 -8.52 -8.81 2.82
N LEU A 124 -7.22 -8.61 3.07
CA LEU A 124 -6.13 -8.91 2.15
C LEU A 124 -5.33 -10.12 2.64
N PRO A 125 -5.69 -11.35 2.23
CA PRO A 125 -5.04 -12.56 2.71
C PRO A 125 -3.61 -12.76 2.14
N PRO A 126 -2.76 -13.56 2.83
CA PRO A 126 -1.37 -13.85 2.45
C PRO A 126 -1.12 -14.21 0.98
N ASP A 127 -2.01 -14.97 0.36
CA ASP A 127 -1.91 -15.46 -1.02
C ASP A 127 -2.01 -14.36 -2.08
N PHE A 128 -2.50 -13.17 -1.73
CA PHE A 128 -2.48 -12.01 -2.62
C PHE A 128 -1.07 -11.45 -2.79
N TYR A 129 -0.26 -11.39 -1.72
CA TYR A 129 0.98 -10.60 -1.73
C TYR A 129 2.27 -11.40 -1.53
N TRP A 130 2.27 -12.52 -0.81
CA TRP A 130 3.48 -13.32 -0.64
C TRP A 130 4.03 -13.88 -1.97
N PRO A 131 3.21 -14.43 -2.88
CA PRO A 131 3.71 -14.91 -4.18
C PRO A 131 4.42 -13.82 -4.99
N LEU A 132 3.98 -12.57 -4.85
CA LEU A 132 4.56 -11.41 -5.55
C LEU A 132 5.84 -10.89 -4.88
N ALA A 133 6.10 -11.25 -3.63
CA ALA A 133 7.31 -10.88 -2.91
C ALA A 133 8.49 -11.79 -3.29
N ASP A 134 8.23 -13.08 -3.49
CA ASP A 134 9.24 -14.10 -3.79
C ASP A 134 9.78 -14.01 -5.23
N GLU A 135 9.00 -13.45 -6.16
CA GLU A 135 9.43 -13.18 -7.54
C GLU A 135 10.52 -12.09 -7.64
N GLY A 136 10.78 -11.34 -6.56
CA GLY A 136 11.89 -10.38 -6.44
C GLY A 136 13.29 -11.01 -6.34
N ILE A 137 13.39 -12.35 -6.30
CA ILE A 137 14.65 -13.12 -6.39
C ILE A 137 14.83 -13.68 -7.81
N ALA A 138 14.52 -12.90 -8.85
CA ALA A 138 15.02 -13.16 -10.19
C ALA A 138 16.41 -12.51 -10.33
N HIS A 139 17.38 -13.35 -10.67
CA HIS A 139 18.83 -13.13 -10.70
C HIS A 139 19.32 -11.76 -11.21
N ALA A 140 20.35 -11.26 -10.51
CA ALA A 140 21.32 -10.29 -11.00
C ALA A 140 21.97 -10.74 -12.33
#